data_AF-A0A151ZF64-F1
#
_entry.id   AF-A0A151ZF64-F1
#
_cell.length_a   1.000
_cell.length_b   1.000
_cell.length_c   1.000
_cell.angle_alpha   90.00
_cell.angle_beta   90.00
_cell.angle_gamma   90.00
#
_symmetry.space_group_name_H-M   'P 1'
#
loop_
_entity.id
_entity.type
_entity.pdbx_description
1 polymer ?
#
loop_
_entity_poly.entity_id
_entity_poly.type
_entity_poly.pdbx_seq_one_letter_code
_entity_poly.pdbx_strand_id
1 'polypeptide(L)'
;MTQNKTETDHAAIEKRFQYRSRHGETHEFDTTEDACAKYGFFAGSRVKTPKGPAVVIGVSEGNLWFHVDGDQGASFWDNGKDYDALVFELGMELIDDLGPSIDIANQYKVKRIQYLGKDVSIILQNENGPCPLISIANVLLLQQKISLDSSMSFISLKKLGDLIIKHAKLLYADNQDILPIIEDYDKNVLPSLEKGLIVNIHFNDILGFEKTAPCQIFDYLHIKLVHGWIVDPEKKEVCKLVGSMNYNDLAPKVVNIEQSFPTLSLDDQDNIINFVNCNQLTEEGLSLILKNLEEDELVVFFRNNHFATMTKHDGFLHILVSDVGYEREKSIIWDRIISKDGESTFLSGNFKSRKTDAMVEVRSTLQAFGFKPSEIEEAEDYIINLDKFTSDDLLEEATKYLTSKNYIPQPL
;
A
#
# COMPACT_ATOMS: atom_id res chain seq x y z
N MET A 1 -11.98 -2.07 63.48
CA MET A 1 -11.10 -0.99 62.95
C MET A 1 -10.05 -1.70 62.13
N THR A 2 -9.85 -1.51 60.83
CA THR A 2 -10.25 -0.48 59.84
C THR A 2 -9.75 -1.08 58.49
N GLN A 3 -10.58 -1.17 57.43
CA GLN A 3 -10.52 -0.34 56.20
C GLN A 3 -9.15 -0.34 55.47
N ASN A 4 -8.98 -0.48 54.15
CA ASN A 4 -9.79 -0.19 52.94
C ASN A 4 -9.23 -1.03 51.75
N LYS A 5 -10.00 -1.51 50.77
CA LYS A 5 -10.75 -0.85 49.67
C LYS A 5 -9.87 -0.30 48.53
N THR A 6 -9.98 -0.92 47.35
CA THR A 6 -10.16 -0.34 45.99
C THR A 6 -10.09 -1.50 44.98
N GLU A 7 -11.21 -2.06 44.50
CA GLU A 7 -12.05 -1.59 43.37
C GLU A 7 -11.24 -1.33 42.09
N THR A 8 -11.27 -2.29 41.17
CA THR A 8 -11.22 -2.05 39.71
C THR A 8 -12.25 -2.96 39.07
N ASP A 9 -13.49 -2.48 39.08
CA ASP A 9 -14.60 -3.05 38.33
C ASP A 9 -14.31 -2.97 36.83
N HIS A 10 -14.29 -4.12 36.16
CA HIS A 10 -14.63 -4.21 34.75
C HIS A 10 -16.14 -3.95 34.61
N ALA A 11 -16.52 -2.68 34.50
CA ALA A 11 -17.87 -2.31 34.09
C ALA A 11 -18.01 -2.58 32.58
N ALA A 12 -18.70 -3.67 32.22
CA ALA A 12 -19.32 -3.81 30.91
C ALA A 12 -20.26 -2.61 30.72
N ILE A 13 -19.99 -1.76 29.74
CA ILE A 13 -20.83 -0.60 29.46
C ILE A 13 -22.10 -1.11 28.75
N GLU A 14 -23.16 -1.40 29.50
CA GLU A 14 -24.51 -1.56 28.95
C GLU A 14 -24.96 -0.21 28.35
N LYS A 15 -24.90 -0.05 27.02
CA LYS A 15 -25.49 1.11 26.33
C LYS A 15 -26.96 0.82 26.03
N ARG A 16 -27.85 1.11 26.98
CA ARG A 16 -29.30 1.11 26.77
C ARG A 16 -29.79 2.54 26.51
N PHE A 17 -30.59 2.70 25.46
CA PHE A 17 -31.05 4.00 24.98
C PHE A 17 -32.58 4.01 24.93
N GLN A 18 -33.21 5.06 25.44
CA GLN A 18 -34.67 5.20 25.38
C GLN A 18 -35.07 6.04 24.17
N TYR A 19 -36.06 5.56 23.43
CA TYR A 19 -36.55 6.24 22.24
C TYR A 19 -38.05 6.04 22.04
N ARG A 20 -38.70 6.98 21.33
CA ARG A 20 -40.15 6.97 21.14
C ARG A 20 -40.54 6.12 19.92
N SER A 21 -41.53 5.25 20.07
CA SER A 21 -42.14 4.52 18.96
C SER A 21 -43.11 5.40 18.18
N ARG A 22 -43.46 4.97 16.97
CA ARG A 22 -44.46 5.61 16.09
C ARG A 22 -45.84 5.74 16.76
N HIS A 23 -46.15 4.89 17.74
CA HIS A 23 -47.40 4.93 18.50
C HIS A 23 -47.35 5.84 19.74
N GLY A 24 -46.20 6.47 20.00
CA GLY A 24 -46.03 7.47 21.05
C GLY A 24 -45.54 6.93 22.39
N GLU A 25 -45.30 5.62 22.49
CA GLU A 25 -44.76 4.92 23.66
C GLU A 25 -43.22 5.02 23.68
N THR A 26 -42.63 5.07 24.87
CA THR A 26 -41.16 5.07 25.02
C THR A 26 -40.71 3.64 25.29
N HIS A 27 -39.82 3.12 24.44
CA HIS A 27 -39.21 1.81 24.61
C HIS A 27 -37.73 1.96 24.96
N GLU A 28 -37.20 0.94 25.65
CA GLU A 28 -35.77 0.78 25.88
C GLU A 28 -35.18 -0.08 24.75
N PHE A 29 -34.07 0.40 24.19
CA PHE A 29 -33.38 -0.23 23.08
C PHE A 29 -31.98 -0.64 23.53
N ASP A 30 -31.64 -1.89 23.21
CA ASP A 30 -30.27 -2.37 23.25
C ASP A 30 -29.54 -1.81 22.02
N THR A 31 -28.55 -0.96 22.28
CA THR A 31 -27.73 -0.32 21.25
C THR A 31 -26.33 -0.90 21.19
N THR A 32 -26.09 -2.02 21.89
CA THR A 32 -24.83 -2.75 21.82
C THR A 32 -24.63 -3.36 20.42
N GLU A 33 -23.37 -3.52 20.06
CA GLU A 33 -22.97 -4.14 18.80
C GLU A 33 -23.46 -5.58 18.72
N ASP A 34 -23.33 -6.35 19.80
CA ASP A 34 -23.80 -7.75 19.90
C ASP A 34 -25.29 -7.89 19.60
N ALA A 35 -26.12 -6.96 20.10
CA ALA A 35 -27.57 -7.00 19.87
C ALA A 35 -27.91 -6.73 18.40
N CYS A 36 -27.26 -5.75 17.78
CA CYS A 36 -27.55 -5.34 16.40
C CYS A 36 -26.87 -6.23 15.34
N ALA A 37 -25.81 -6.95 15.71
CA ALA A 37 -24.99 -7.77 14.81
C ALA A 37 -25.81 -8.79 14.00
N LYS A 38 -26.84 -9.41 14.60
CA LYS A 38 -27.72 -10.38 13.91
C LYS A 38 -28.43 -9.79 12.67
N TYR A 39 -28.62 -8.47 12.66
CA TYR A 39 -29.34 -7.77 11.61
C TYR A 39 -28.39 -7.10 10.61
N GLY A 40 -27.07 -7.09 10.89
CA GLY A 40 -26.04 -6.44 10.06
C GLY A 40 -26.18 -4.92 9.94
N PHE A 41 -26.74 -4.26 10.96
CA PHE A 41 -26.81 -2.80 11.09
C PHE A 41 -26.38 -2.36 12.49
N PHE A 42 -26.20 -1.05 12.70
CA PHE A 42 -25.76 -0.48 13.98
C PHE A 42 -26.70 0.61 14.45
N ALA A 43 -26.95 0.70 15.76
CA ALA A 43 -27.66 1.83 16.32
C ALA A 43 -26.97 3.16 15.95
N GLY A 44 -27.75 4.11 15.44
CA GLY A 44 -27.28 5.38 14.90
C GLY A 44 -26.93 5.37 13.41
N SER A 45 -26.84 4.21 12.76
CA SER A 45 -26.52 4.15 11.32
C SER A 45 -27.65 4.68 10.45
N ARG A 46 -27.28 5.32 9.34
CA ARG A 46 -28.22 5.82 8.35
C ARG A 46 -28.49 4.76 7.30
N VAL A 47 -29.74 4.48 7.01
CA VAL A 47 -30.16 3.45 6.05
C VAL A 47 -31.26 3.96 5.13
N LYS A 48 -31.31 3.42 3.92
CA LYS A 48 -32.39 3.54 2.96
C LYS A 48 -33.30 2.34 3.17
N THR A 49 -34.56 2.62 3.41
CA THR A 49 -35.60 1.61 3.60
C THR A 49 -36.63 1.72 2.47
N PRO A 50 -37.54 0.75 2.30
CA PRO A 50 -38.65 0.86 1.36
C PRO A 50 -39.53 2.11 1.52
N LYS A 51 -39.51 2.74 2.71
CA LYS A 51 -40.31 3.93 3.02
C LYS A 51 -39.49 5.23 3.01
N GLY A 52 -38.20 5.17 2.68
CA GLY A 52 -37.30 6.32 2.63
C GLY A 52 -36.08 6.18 3.55
N PRO A 53 -35.24 7.22 3.63
CA PRO A 53 -34.10 7.28 4.54
C PRO A 53 -34.55 7.14 6.00
N ALA A 54 -33.75 6.47 6.82
CA ALA A 54 -34.05 6.18 8.21
C ALA A 54 -32.77 6.12 9.06
N VAL A 55 -32.91 6.26 10.38
CA VAL A 55 -31.85 5.95 11.37
C VAL A 55 -32.20 4.65 12.09
N VAL A 56 -31.23 3.75 12.25
CA VAL A 56 -31.39 2.56 13.09
C VAL A 56 -31.35 2.99 14.56
N ILE A 57 -32.35 2.62 15.34
CA ILE A 57 -32.46 3.02 16.76
C ILE A 57 -31.79 2.01 17.69
N GLY A 58 -31.95 0.71 17.40
CA GLY A 58 -31.44 -0.39 18.22
C GLY A 58 -32.41 -1.56 18.25
N VAL A 59 -32.10 -2.57 19.05
CA VAL A 59 -32.91 -3.78 19.17
C VAL A 59 -33.81 -3.68 20.39
N SER A 60 -35.10 -3.93 20.19
CA SER A 60 -36.07 -4.07 21.29
C SER A 60 -37.06 -5.16 20.93
N GLU A 61 -37.41 -5.97 21.93
CA GLU A 61 -38.34 -7.11 21.79
C GLU A 61 -37.97 -8.07 20.64
N GLY A 62 -36.66 -8.25 20.39
CA GLY A 62 -36.16 -9.15 19.37
C GLY A 62 -36.37 -8.69 17.93
N ASN A 63 -36.53 -7.39 17.70
CA ASN A 63 -36.58 -6.77 16.38
C ASN A 63 -35.61 -5.58 16.30
N LEU A 64 -35.09 -5.31 15.11
CA LEU A 64 -34.33 -4.09 14.84
C LEU A 64 -35.28 -2.95 14.46
N TRP A 65 -35.20 -1.84 15.20
CA TRP A 65 -36.08 -0.68 15.01
C TRP A 65 -35.38 0.45 14.26
N PHE A 66 -36.16 1.19 13.49
CA PHE A 66 -35.74 2.28 12.61
C PHE A 66 -36.65 3.51 12.80
N HIS A 67 -36.09 4.70 12.74
CA HIS A 67 -36.84 5.94 12.59
C HIS A 67 -36.71 6.42 11.14
N VAL A 68 -37.76 6.24 10.35
CA VAL A 68 -37.82 6.75 8.97
C VAL A 68 -38.05 8.26 8.99
N ASP A 69 -37.32 8.99 8.16
CA ASP A 69 -37.40 10.44 8.09
C ASP A 69 -38.83 10.93 7.86
N GLY A 70 -39.30 11.79 8.75
CA GLY A 70 -40.65 12.36 8.69
C GLY A 70 -41.72 11.55 9.42
N ASP A 71 -41.41 10.35 9.93
CA ASP A 71 -42.30 9.62 10.83
C ASP A 71 -42.27 10.22 12.26
N GLN A 72 -43.31 9.92 13.05
CA GLN A 72 -43.47 10.47 14.41
C GLN A 72 -42.66 9.72 15.49
N GLY A 73 -41.98 8.63 15.11
CA GLY A 73 -41.22 7.78 16.01
C GLY A 73 -40.75 6.49 15.33
N ALA A 74 -40.00 5.68 16.07
CA ALA A 74 -39.40 4.46 15.56
C ALA A 74 -40.43 3.35 15.30
N SER A 75 -40.14 2.49 14.33
CA SER A 75 -40.91 1.28 14.01
C SER A 75 -39.99 0.21 13.43
N PHE A 76 -40.48 -1.01 13.21
CA PHE A 76 -39.72 -2.11 12.62
C PHE A 76 -40.55 -2.82 11.55
N TRP A 77 -39.92 -3.72 10.81
CA TRP A 77 -40.58 -4.59 9.84
C TRP A 77 -40.70 -6.00 10.42
N ASP A 78 -41.92 -6.54 10.44
CA ASP A 78 -42.20 -7.86 11.03
C ASP A 78 -41.43 -9.00 10.35
N ASN A 79 -41.14 -8.88 9.06
CA ASN A 79 -40.33 -9.83 8.29
C ASN A 79 -38.82 -9.57 8.35
N GLY A 80 -38.36 -8.49 8.98
CA GLY A 80 -36.93 -8.16 9.12
C GLY A 80 -36.26 -8.86 10.30
N LYS A 81 -36.23 -10.20 10.33
CA LYS A 81 -35.80 -10.99 11.49
C LYS A 81 -34.28 -11.23 11.59
N ASP A 82 -33.55 -10.98 10.50
CA ASP A 82 -32.10 -11.12 10.37
C ASP A 82 -31.60 -10.28 9.19
N TYR A 83 -30.28 -10.30 8.98
CA TYR A 83 -29.61 -9.58 7.90
C TYR A 83 -30.17 -9.91 6.51
N ASP A 84 -30.34 -11.20 6.21
CA ASP A 84 -30.74 -11.63 4.87
C ASP A 84 -32.15 -11.12 4.53
N ALA A 85 -33.08 -11.19 5.48
CA ALA A 85 -34.43 -10.66 5.28
C ALA A 85 -34.44 -9.12 5.13
N LEU A 86 -33.61 -8.41 5.88
CA LEU A 86 -33.54 -6.94 5.80
C LEU A 86 -32.91 -6.46 4.48
N VAL A 87 -31.85 -7.12 4.01
CA VAL A 87 -31.11 -6.69 2.81
C VAL A 87 -31.72 -7.25 1.53
N PHE A 88 -31.97 -8.56 1.47
CA PHE A 88 -32.37 -9.22 0.21
C PHE A 88 -33.88 -9.24 -0.01
N GLU A 89 -34.70 -9.32 1.04
CA GLU A 89 -36.18 -9.29 0.89
C GLU A 89 -36.75 -7.88 0.99
N LEU A 90 -36.25 -7.09 1.95
CA LEU A 90 -36.73 -5.73 2.21
C LEU A 90 -35.91 -4.64 1.51
N GLY A 91 -34.78 -4.98 0.87
CA GLY A 91 -34.00 -4.03 0.08
C GLY A 91 -33.42 -2.86 0.88
N MET A 92 -33.04 -3.10 2.14
CA MET A 92 -32.41 -2.07 2.97
C MET A 92 -30.93 -1.89 2.63
N GLU A 93 -30.50 -0.63 2.53
CA GLU A 93 -29.13 -0.25 2.16
C GLU A 93 -28.60 0.78 3.17
N LEU A 94 -27.33 0.77 3.57
CA LEU A 94 -26.74 1.85 4.39
C LEU A 94 -26.56 3.12 3.53
N ILE A 95 -26.94 4.29 4.06
CA ILE A 95 -26.82 5.61 3.41
C ILE A 95 -25.51 6.31 3.80
N ASP A 96 -25.03 6.09 5.03
CA ASP A 96 -23.74 6.63 5.48
C ASP A 96 -22.75 5.46 5.62
N ASP A 97 -21.64 5.54 4.89
CA ASP A 97 -20.44 4.67 4.96
C ASP A 97 -19.68 4.77 6.30
N LEU A 98 -20.40 5.06 7.38
CA LEU A 98 -19.90 5.14 8.75
C LEU A 98 -20.88 4.38 9.68
N GLY A 99 -20.90 3.06 9.56
CA GLY A 99 -21.58 2.17 10.50
C GLY A 99 -20.64 1.05 11.02
N PRO A 100 -20.57 0.82 12.35
CA PRO A 100 -20.00 -0.32 13.07
C PRO A 100 -19.09 -1.26 12.33
N SER A 101 -19.33 -2.56 12.25
CA SER A 101 -18.39 -3.57 11.74
C SER A 101 -18.21 -3.55 10.21
N ILE A 102 -17.76 -2.44 9.66
CA ILE A 102 -16.67 -2.55 8.69
C ILE A 102 -15.51 -3.11 9.50
N ASP A 103 -14.90 -4.17 9.00
CA ASP A 103 -13.60 -4.60 9.49
C ASP A 103 -12.61 -3.44 9.22
N ILE A 104 -12.53 -2.44 10.13
CA ILE A 104 -11.65 -1.27 10.02
C ILE A 104 -10.19 -1.76 9.92
N ALA A 105 -9.92 -2.99 10.36
CA ALA A 105 -8.65 -3.68 10.17
C ALA A 105 -8.31 -3.99 8.69
N ASN A 106 -9.29 -3.99 7.78
CA ASN A 106 -9.15 -4.42 6.38
C ASN A 106 -9.51 -3.36 5.34
N GLN A 107 -9.52 -2.08 5.73
CA GLN A 107 -9.59 -0.96 4.79
C GLN A 107 -8.21 -0.28 4.61
N TYR A 108 -7.93 0.07 3.36
CA TYR A 108 -6.67 0.66 2.93
C TYR A 108 -6.92 2.07 2.42
N LYS A 109 -6.07 3.00 2.85
CA LYS A 109 -6.21 4.40 2.47
C LYS A 109 -5.84 4.60 1.01
N VAL A 110 -6.59 5.48 0.34
CA VAL A 110 -6.31 5.91 -1.02
C VAL A 110 -5.61 7.26 -0.96
N LYS A 111 -4.39 7.34 -1.49
CA LYS A 111 -3.65 8.60 -1.64
C LYS A 111 -3.75 9.07 -3.10
N ARG A 112 -4.16 10.32 -3.30
CA ARG A 112 -4.13 10.98 -4.61
C ARG A 112 -2.76 11.61 -4.82
N ILE A 113 -2.16 11.34 -5.97
CA ILE A 113 -0.82 11.77 -6.31
C ILE A 113 -0.80 12.32 -7.73
N GLN A 114 0.17 13.18 -8.02
CA GLN A 114 0.51 13.53 -9.39
C GLN A 114 1.71 12.68 -9.81
N TYR A 115 1.55 11.83 -10.81
CA TYR A 115 2.60 10.97 -11.37
C TYR A 115 2.79 11.29 -12.84
N LEU A 116 3.99 11.71 -13.23
CA LEU A 116 4.32 12.15 -14.60
C LEU A 116 3.27 13.12 -15.19
N GLY A 117 2.90 14.12 -14.39
CA GLY A 117 1.92 15.15 -14.74
C GLY A 117 0.45 14.71 -14.74
N LYS A 118 0.13 13.46 -14.38
CA LYS A 118 -1.24 12.94 -14.33
C LYS A 118 -1.71 12.71 -12.90
N ASP A 119 -2.98 13.04 -12.64
CA ASP A 119 -3.63 12.73 -11.37
C ASP A 119 -4.00 11.25 -11.34
N VAL A 120 -3.36 10.51 -10.43
CA VAL A 120 -3.60 9.08 -10.23
C VAL A 120 -3.79 8.80 -8.74
N SER A 121 -4.24 7.59 -8.44
CA SER A 121 -4.47 7.14 -7.07
C SER A 121 -3.55 5.99 -6.77
N ILE A 122 -3.02 5.94 -5.56
CA ILE A 122 -2.29 4.78 -5.05
C ILE A 122 -2.95 4.33 -3.75
N ILE A 123 -2.83 3.04 -3.48
CA ILE A 123 -3.26 2.41 -2.24
C ILE A 123 -2.08 2.40 -1.27
N LEU A 124 -2.34 2.90 -0.07
CA LEU A 124 -1.38 2.88 1.02
C LEU A 124 -1.49 1.58 1.81
N GLN A 125 -0.36 1.14 2.34
CA GLN A 125 -0.18 -0.05 3.14
C GLN A 125 -0.06 0.34 4.61
N ASN A 126 -0.64 -0.51 5.46
CA ASN A 126 -0.50 -0.46 6.90
C ASN A 126 0.53 -1.54 7.30
N GLU A 127 1.13 -1.50 8.50
CA GLU A 127 2.15 -2.46 8.96
C GLU A 127 1.78 -3.95 8.82
N ASN A 128 0.47 -4.27 8.74
CA ASN A 128 -0.07 -5.63 8.69
C ASN A 128 -0.85 -5.97 7.40
N GLY A 129 -0.77 -5.14 6.36
CA GLY A 129 -1.55 -5.34 5.12
C GLY A 129 -1.00 -6.40 4.18
N PRO A 130 -1.80 -7.07 3.31
CA PRO A 130 -1.26 -7.92 2.27
C PRO A 130 -0.66 -7.04 1.17
N CYS A 131 0.62 -6.76 1.34
CA CYS A 131 1.45 -6.02 0.39
C CYS A 131 1.45 -6.56 -1.06
N PRO A 132 1.22 -7.86 -1.38
CA PRO A 132 1.22 -8.31 -2.77
C PRO A 132 0.08 -7.70 -3.59
N LEU A 133 -1.15 -7.74 -3.09
CA LEU A 133 -2.33 -7.25 -3.81
C LEU A 133 -2.25 -5.73 -4.00
N ILE A 134 -1.77 -5.03 -2.98
CA ILE A 134 -1.58 -3.57 -3.01
C ILE A 134 -0.51 -3.19 -4.02
N SER A 135 0.61 -3.91 -4.08
CA SER A 135 1.68 -3.66 -5.05
C SER A 135 1.22 -3.89 -6.49
N ILE A 136 0.47 -4.97 -6.74
CA ILE A 136 -0.15 -5.24 -8.04
C ILE A 136 -1.11 -4.11 -8.43
N ALA A 137 -2.01 -3.72 -7.51
CA ALA A 137 -2.96 -2.66 -7.78
C ALA A 137 -2.27 -1.33 -8.08
N ASN A 138 -1.23 -0.97 -7.32
CA ASN A 138 -0.48 0.26 -7.54
C ASN A 138 0.23 0.27 -8.90
N VAL A 139 0.78 -0.85 -9.35
CA VAL A 139 1.29 -0.98 -10.73
C VAL A 139 0.18 -0.66 -11.74
N LEU A 140 -0.99 -1.31 -11.62
CA LEU A 140 -2.11 -1.10 -12.55
C LEU A 140 -2.69 0.32 -12.49
N LEU A 141 -2.74 0.94 -11.32
CA LEU A 141 -3.23 2.31 -11.10
C LEU A 141 -2.27 3.34 -11.73
N LEU A 142 -0.96 3.19 -11.53
CA LEU A 142 0.06 4.05 -12.14
C LEU A 142 0.06 3.89 -13.67
N GLN A 143 -0.16 2.68 -14.17
CA GLN A 143 -0.37 2.40 -15.60
C GLN A 143 -1.73 2.91 -16.12
N GLN A 144 -2.63 3.38 -15.25
CA GLN A 144 -4.02 3.77 -15.56
C GLN A 144 -4.85 2.65 -16.21
N LYS A 145 -4.49 1.39 -15.95
CA LYS A 145 -5.23 0.20 -16.39
C LYS A 145 -6.46 -0.08 -15.52
N ILE A 146 -6.41 0.37 -14.27
CA ILE A 146 -7.55 0.44 -13.35
C ILE A 146 -7.67 1.85 -12.78
N SER A 147 -8.85 2.24 -12.31
CA SER A 147 -9.13 3.56 -11.77
C SER A 147 -10.06 3.49 -10.56
N LEU A 148 -9.92 4.43 -9.64
CA LEU A 148 -10.78 4.57 -8.45
C LEU A 148 -11.59 5.86 -8.56
N ASP A 149 -12.85 5.83 -8.10
CA ASP A 149 -13.71 7.01 -8.05
C ASP A 149 -13.02 8.14 -7.28
N SER A 150 -13.08 9.37 -7.79
CA SER A 150 -12.55 10.57 -7.15
C SER A 150 -12.95 10.79 -5.68
N SER A 151 -14.14 10.35 -5.25
CA SER A 151 -14.61 10.52 -3.87
C SER A 151 -14.05 9.48 -2.90
N MET A 152 -13.39 8.42 -3.42
CA MET A 152 -12.93 7.29 -2.62
C MET A 152 -11.68 7.63 -1.81
N SER A 153 -11.80 7.56 -0.49
CA SER A 153 -10.69 7.73 0.48
C SER A 153 -10.17 6.41 1.04
N PHE A 154 -10.96 5.34 0.95
CA PHE A 154 -10.64 4.01 1.46
C PHE A 154 -11.09 2.93 0.47
N ILE A 155 -10.41 1.80 0.44
CA ILE A 155 -10.77 0.62 -0.34
C ILE A 155 -10.54 -0.67 0.47
N SER A 156 -11.41 -1.66 0.30
CA SER A 156 -11.22 -3.00 0.87
C SER A 156 -10.40 -3.89 -0.07
N LEU A 157 -9.73 -4.92 0.48
CA LEU A 157 -8.97 -5.89 -0.33
C LEU A 157 -9.85 -6.62 -1.33
N LYS A 158 -11.05 -7.03 -0.90
CA LYS A 158 -12.03 -7.65 -1.79
C LYS A 158 -12.32 -6.77 -3.01
N LYS A 159 -12.59 -5.48 -2.77
CA LYS A 159 -12.85 -4.53 -3.86
C LYS A 159 -11.63 -4.34 -4.75
N LEU A 160 -10.43 -4.33 -4.18
CA LEU A 160 -9.17 -4.25 -4.91
C LEU A 160 -8.95 -5.49 -5.79
N GLY A 161 -9.20 -6.68 -5.25
CA GLY A 161 -9.18 -7.96 -5.95
C GLY A 161 -10.17 -7.99 -7.11
N ASP A 162 -11.42 -7.56 -6.88
CA ASP A 162 -12.45 -7.45 -7.93
C ASP A 162 -11.98 -6.57 -9.10
N LEU A 163 -11.31 -5.45 -8.82
CA LEU A 163 -10.78 -4.55 -9.85
C LEU A 163 -9.64 -5.21 -10.65
N ILE A 164 -8.74 -5.91 -9.97
CA ILE A 164 -7.62 -6.63 -10.59
C ILE A 164 -8.15 -7.76 -11.49
N ILE A 165 -9.08 -8.59 -10.98
CA ILE A 165 -9.67 -9.68 -11.76
C ILE A 165 -10.49 -9.14 -12.93
N LYS A 166 -11.25 -8.07 -12.74
CA LYS A 166 -11.96 -7.41 -13.84
C LYS A 166 -10.99 -6.99 -14.94
N HIS A 167 -9.84 -6.42 -14.58
CA HIS A 167 -8.81 -6.07 -15.54
C HIS A 167 -8.23 -7.31 -16.25
N ALA A 168 -7.90 -8.36 -15.51
CA ALA A 168 -7.43 -9.62 -16.09
C ALA A 168 -8.43 -10.21 -17.09
N LYS A 169 -9.73 -10.27 -16.76
CA LYS A 169 -10.79 -10.74 -17.67
C LYS A 169 -10.87 -9.87 -18.94
N LEU A 170 -10.65 -8.56 -18.84
CA LEU A 170 -10.60 -7.67 -20.00
C LEU A 170 -9.38 -7.91 -20.88
N LEU A 171 -8.20 -8.19 -20.31
CA LEU A 171 -6.99 -8.52 -21.08
C LEU A 171 -7.17 -9.77 -21.95
N TYR A 172 -7.94 -10.74 -21.47
CA TYR A 172 -8.17 -12.02 -22.15
C TYR A 172 -9.60 -12.17 -22.68
N ALA A 173 -10.33 -11.07 -22.92
CA ALA A 173 -11.73 -11.12 -23.34
C ALA A 173 -11.95 -11.97 -24.61
N ASP A 174 -10.97 -11.99 -25.51
CA ASP A 174 -11.01 -12.76 -26.77
C ASP A 174 -10.37 -14.16 -26.65
N ASN A 175 -9.86 -14.55 -25.47
CA ASN A 175 -9.19 -15.83 -25.25
C ASN A 175 -10.08 -16.77 -24.41
N GLN A 176 -10.86 -17.61 -25.10
CA GLN A 176 -11.82 -18.53 -24.48
C GLN A 176 -11.15 -19.62 -23.62
N ASP A 177 -9.86 -19.90 -23.82
CA ASP A 177 -9.14 -20.91 -23.04
C ASP A 177 -8.66 -20.37 -21.68
N ILE A 178 -8.31 -19.09 -21.61
CA ILE A 178 -7.76 -18.46 -20.39
C ILE A 178 -8.85 -17.92 -19.47
N LEU A 179 -9.98 -17.43 -20.01
CA LEU A 179 -11.06 -16.86 -19.19
C LEU A 179 -11.56 -17.79 -18.05
N PRO A 180 -11.83 -19.09 -18.30
CA PRO A 180 -12.22 -20.01 -17.23
C PRO A 180 -11.16 -20.17 -16.14
N ILE A 181 -9.88 -20.08 -16.51
CA ILE A 181 -8.75 -20.17 -15.56
C ILE A 181 -8.74 -18.93 -14.65
N ILE A 182 -8.98 -17.74 -15.20
CA ILE A 182 -9.08 -16.50 -14.41
C ILE A 182 -10.31 -16.54 -13.48
N GLU A 183 -11.44 -17.09 -13.93
CA GLU A 183 -12.63 -17.27 -13.08
C GLU A 183 -12.41 -18.28 -11.96
N ASP A 184 -11.66 -19.34 -12.20
CA ASP A 184 -11.25 -20.30 -11.16
C ASP A 184 -10.29 -19.65 -10.16
N TYR A 185 -9.32 -18.88 -10.66
CA TYR A 185 -8.37 -18.13 -9.85
C TYR A 185 -9.09 -17.15 -8.90
N ASP A 186 -10.04 -16.37 -9.42
CA ASP A 186 -10.89 -15.43 -8.68
C ASP A 186 -11.58 -16.11 -7.49
N LYS A 187 -12.14 -17.30 -7.70
CA LYS A 187 -12.88 -18.05 -6.66
C LYS A 187 -11.97 -18.76 -5.66
N ASN A 188 -10.88 -19.37 -6.12
CA ASN A 188 -10.13 -20.35 -5.34
C ASN A 188 -8.77 -19.84 -4.84
N VAL A 189 -8.16 -18.87 -5.54
CA VAL A 189 -6.78 -18.45 -5.29
C VAL A 189 -6.72 -17.02 -4.76
N LEU A 190 -7.47 -16.08 -5.32
CA LEU A 190 -7.48 -14.67 -4.89
C LEU A 190 -7.72 -14.49 -3.37
N PRO A 191 -8.64 -15.23 -2.71
CA PRO A 191 -8.83 -15.11 -1.26
C PRO A 191 -7.59 -15.47 -0.43
N SER A 192 -6.66 -16.26 -0.99
CA SER A 192 -5.40 -16.58 -0.31
C SER A 192 -4.43 -15.40 -0.35
N LEU A 193 -4.41 -14.61 -1.44
CA LEU A 193 -3.59 -13.40 -1.56
C LEU A 193 -3.99 -12.31 -0.58
N GLU A 194 -5.27 -12.24 -0.20
CA GLU A 194 -5.76 -11.33 0.84
C GLU A 194 -5.13 -11.63 2.21
N LYS A 195 -4.68 -12.88 2.45
CA LYS A 195 -4.01 -13.30 3.68
C LYS A 195 -2.48 -13.16 3.61
N GLY A 196 -1.95 -12.88 2.41
CA GLY A 196 -0.51 -12.80 2.13
C GLY A 196 -0.07 -13.76 1.03
N LEU A 197 1.14 -13.54 0.53
CA LEU A 197 1.76 -14.38 -0.50
C LEU A 197 3.09 -14.91 0.03
N ILE A 198 3.18 -16.24 0.12
CA ILE A 198 4.43 -16.91 0.43
C ILE A 198 5.12 -17.23 -0.89
N VAL A 199 6.37 -16.79 -1.02
CA VAL A 199 7.22 -17.07 -2.18
C VAL A 199 8.43 -17.88 -1.77
N ASN A 200 8.89 -18.74 -2.67
CA ASN A 200 10.16 -19.42 -2.57
C ASN A 200 11.02 -18.98 -3.76
N ILE A 201 12.20 -18.45 -3.49
CA ILE A 201 13.04 -17.80 -4.52
C ILE A 201 14.26 -18.64 -4.87
N HIS A 202 14.77 -18.47 -6.08
CA HIS A 202 16.02 -18.99 -6.60
C HIS A 202 17.07 -17.90 -6.61
N PHE A 203 18.31 -18.22 -6.27
CA PHE A 203 19.35 -17.21 -6.05
C PHE A 203 20.17 -16.83 -7.30
N ASN A 204 19.76 -17.30 -8.48
CA ASN A 204 20.51 -17.18 -9.74
C ASN A 204 19.82 -16.31 -10.81
N ASP A 205 18.59 -15.88 -10.58
CA ASP A 205 17.79 -15.10 -11.53
C ASP A 205 16.91 -14.13 -10.75
N ILE A 206 16.84 -12.86 -11.18
CA ILE A 206 15.99 -11.82 -10.55
C ILE A 206 14.49 -12.13 -10.69
N LEU A 207 14.11 -13.00 -11.64
CA LEU A 207 12.75 -13.51 -11.84
C LEU A 207 12.57 -14.92 -11.24
N GLY A 208 13.56 -15.40 -10.48
CA GLY A 208 13.64 -16.77 -9.99
C GLY A 208 12.65 -17.05 -8.87
N PHE A 209 11.37 -17.22 -9.17
CA PHE A 209 10.34 -17.63 -8.20
C PHE A 209 9.83 -19.02 -8.50
N GLU A 210 9.58 -19.82 -7.46
CA GLU A 210 8.86 -21.08 -7.60
C GLU A 210 7.44 -20.80 -8.09
N LYS A 211 7.02 -21.56 -9.12
CA LYS A 211 5.69 -21.40 -9.73
C LYS A 211 4.62 -21.98 -8.82
N THR A 212 3.97 -21.12 -8.07
CA THR A 212 2.80 -21.45 -7.26
C THR A 212 1.52 -20.88 -7.89
N ALA A 213 0.36 -21.44 -7.56
CA ALA A 213 -0.91 -20.92 -8.07
C ALA A 213 -1.12 -19.43 -7.73
N PRO A 214 -0.90 -18.95 -6.50
CA PRO A 214 -1.00 -17.52 -6.18
C PRO A 214 -0.11 -16.60 -7.03
N CYS A 215 1.10 -17.03 -7.40
CA CYS A 215 2.01 -16.24 -8.24
C CYS A 215 1.55 -16.10 -9.70
N GLN A 216 0.64 -16.93 -10.21
CA GLN A 216 0.20 -16.86 -11.60
C GLN A 216 -0.49 -15.55 -11.97
N ILE A 217 -0.99 -14.79 -10.97
CA ILE A 217 -1.60 -13.48 -11.21
C ILE A 217 -0.63 -12.49 -11.87
N PHE A 218 0.67 -12.58 -11.56
CA PHE A 218 1.71 -11.75 -12.17
C PHE A 218 1.80 -12.02 -13.68
N ASP A 219 1.76 -13.29 -14.07
CA ASP A 219 1.77 -13.70 -15.48
C ASP A 219 0.50 -13.25 -16.21
N TYR A 220 -0.68 -13.46 -15.60
CA TYR A 220 -1.94 -13.03 -16.20
C TYR A 220 -2.00 -11.51 -16.42
N LEU A 221 -1.46 -10.73 -15.50
CA LEU A 221 -1.47 -9.26 -15.59
C LEU A 221 -0.31 -8.68 -16.40
N HIS A 222 0.62 -9.52 -16.86
CA HIS A 222 1.88 -9.12 -17.48
C HIS A 222 2.68 -8.14 -16.60
N ILE A 223 2.79 -8.46 -15.31
CA ILE A 223 3.57 -7.70 -14.32
C ILE A 223 4.74 -8.58 -13.88
N LYS A 224 5.98 -8.13 -14.06
CA LYS A 224 7.14 -8.87 -13.56
C LYS A 224 7.14 -8.82 -12.02
N LEU A 225 7.34 -9.97 -11.40
CA LEU A 225 7.73 -10.09 -9.99
C LEU A 225 9.24 -10.26 -9.95
N VAL A 226 9.95 -9.37 -9.24
CA VAL A 226 11.42 -9.29 -9.23
C VAL A 226 11.97 -9.35 -7.80
N HIS A 227 13.14 -9.95 -7.58
CA HIS A 227 13.89 -9.87 -6.33
C HIS A 227 15.38 -9.62 -6.58
N GLY A 228 16.07 -9.10 -5.56
CA GLY A 228 17.51 -8.76 -5.64
C GLY A 228 18.40 -9.65 -4.78
N TRP A 229 17.89 -10.78 -4.30
CA TRP A 229 18.67 -11.74 -3.50
C TRP A 229 19.46 -12.70 -4.40
N ILE A 230 20.51 -12.18 -5.04
CA ILE A 230 21.29 -12.91 -6.05
C ILE A 230 22.70 -13.22 -5.53
N VAL A 231 23.12 -14.47 -5.71
CA VAL A 231 24.47 -14.91 -5.32
C VAL A 231 25.52 -14.26 -6.21
N ASP A 232 26.63 -13.85 -5.60
CA ASP A 232 27.74 -13.21 -6.31
C ASP A 232 28.40 -14.21 -7.31
N PRO A 233 28.42 -13.91 -8.63
CA PRO A 233 29.02 -14.77 -9.63
C PRO A 233 30.55 -14.87 -9.52
N GLU A 234 31.23 -13.93 -8.85
CA GLU A 234 32.68 -13.99 -8.61
C GLU A 234 33.04 -15.14 -7.67
N LYS A 235 32.14 -15.49 -6.75
CA LYS A 235 32.28 -16.61 -5.80
C LYS A 235 31.85 -17.93 -6.45
N LYS A 236 32.63 -18.41 -7.43
CA LYS A 236 32.27 -19.53 -8.33
C LYS A 236 31.72 -20.79 -7.65
N GLU A 237 32.38 -21.29 -6.59
CA GLU A 237 31.92 -22.50 -5.89
C GLU A 237 30.61 -22.25 -5.13
N VAL A 238 30.51 -21.12 -4.42
CA VAL A 238 29.28 -20.68 -3.76
C VAL A 238 28.14 -20.51 -4.77
N CYS A 239 28.39 -19.79 -5.87
CA CYS A 239 27.41 -19.55 -6.93
C CYS A 239 26.91 -20.85 -7.56
N LYS A 240 27.80 -21.80 -7.86
CA LYS A 240 27.42 -23.11 -8.42
C LYS A 240 26.51 -23.90 -7.48
N LEU A 241 26.78 -23.86 -6.18
CA LEU A 241 26.02 -24.58 -5.18
C LEU A 241 24.69 -23.87 -4.89
N VAL A 242 24.75 -22.62 -4.44
CA VAL A 242 23.60 -21.80 -4.03
C VAL A 242 22.67 -21.50 -5.20
N GLY A 243 23.23 -21.21 -6.38
CA GLY A 243 22.43 -20.92 -7.58
C GLY A 243 21.61 -22.10 -8.10
N SER A 244 21.87 -23.32 -7.64
CA SER A 244 21.06 -24.51 -7.95
C SER A 244 19.91 -24.75 -6.95
N MET A 245 19.84 -23.96 -5.88
CA MET A 245 18.92 -24.13 -4.77
C MET A 245 17.89 -23.00 -4.73
N ASN A 246 16.75 -23.27 -4.10
CA ASN A 246 15.85 -22.22 -3.64
C ASN A 246 16.05 -21.93 -2.14
N TYR A 247 15.33 -20.95 -1.60
CA TYR A 247 15.41 -20.59 -0.18
C TYR A 247 15.10 -21.78 0.75
N ASN A 248 14.03 -22.55 0.47
CA ASN A 248 13.65 -23.70 1.29
C ASN A 248 14.68 -24.84 1.25
N ASP A 249 15.47 -24.95 0.18
CA ASP A 249 16.59 -25.89 0.09
C ASP A 249 17.82 -25.42 0.88
N LEU A 250 18.13 -24.12 0.82
CA LEU A 250 19.35 -23.54 1.39
C LEU A 250 19.24 -23.26 2.89
N ALA A 251 18.13 -22.63 3.32
CA ALA A 251 17.93 -22.21 4.71
C ALA A 251 18.20 -23.31 5.75
N PRO A 252 17.66 -24.55 5.63
CA PRO A 252 17.94 -25.61 6.60
C PRO A 252 19.40 -26.09 6.58
N LYS A 253 20.08 -26.02 5.43
CA LYS A 253 21.48 -26.44 5.29
C LYS A 253 22.44 -25.48 5.98
N VAL A 254 22.10 -24.18 6.01
CA VAL A 254 22.91 -23.14 6.67
C VAL A 254 22.94 -23.34 8.19
N VAL A 255 21.90 -23.92 8.80
CA VAL A 255 21.83 -24.19 10.25
C VAL A 255 22.97 -25.10 10.72
N ASN A 256 23.37 -26.07 9.89
CA ASN A 256 24.52 -26.95 10.14
C ASN A 256 25.42 -26.95 8.90
N ILE A 257 26.03 -25.80 8.60
CA ILE A 257 26.77 -25.59 7.35
C ILE A 257 27.96 -26.53 7.18
N GLU A 258 28.70 -26.80 8.26
CA GLU A 258 29.87 -27.70 8.25
C GLU A 258 29.49 -29.13 7.85
N GLN A 259 28.32 -29.60 8.31
CA GLN A 259 27.81 -30.93 8.00
C GLN A 259 27.16 -30.99 6.61
N SER A 260 26.48 -29.92 6.22
CA SER A 260 25.77 -29.84 4.95
C SER A 260 26.73 -29.67 3.76
N PHE A 261 27.85 -28.99 3.98
CA PHE A 261 28.85 -28.68 2.96
C PHE A 261 30.29 -28.95 3.46
N PRO A 262 30.63 -30.20 3.81
CA PRO A 262 31.91 -30.54 4.45
C PRO A 262 33.12 -30.36 3.53
N THR A 263 32.90 -30.23 2.22
CA THR A 263 33.94 -30.04 1.21
C THR A 263 34.23 -28.57 0.90
N LEU A 264 33.41 -27.63 1.40
CA LEU A 264 33.64 -26.20 1.20
C LEU A 264 34.72 -25.66 2.14
N SER A 265 35.47 -24.67 1.66
CA SER A 265 36.40 -23.92 2.50
C SER A 265 35.63 -23.15 3.59
N LEU A 266 36.31 -22.80 4.69
CA LEU A 266 35.70 -21.96 5.74
C LEU A 266 35.25 -20.59 5.18
N ASP A 267 36.02 -20.00 4.26
CA ASP A 267 35.66 -18.73 3.60
C ASP A 267 34.36 -18.87 2.79
N ASP A 268 34.19 -19.96 2.03
CA ASP A 268 32.98 -20.20 1.26
C ASP A 268 31.77 -20.47 2.16
N GLN A 269 31.96 -21.16 3.29
CA GLN A 269 30.92 -21.36 4.29
C GLN A 269 30.49 -20.01 4.90
N ASP A 270 31.44 -19.16 5.29
CA ASP A 270 31.17 -17.81 5.79
C ASP A 270 30.47 -16.95 4.72
N ASN A 271 30.88 -17.04 3.45
CA ASN A 271 30.23 -16.36 2.34
C ASN A 271 28.76 -16.78 2.19
N ILE A 272 28.44 -18.07 2.34
CA ILE A 272 27.05 -18.56 2.30
C ILE A 272 26.24 -18.06 3.51
N ILE A 273 26.81 -18.10 4.71
CA ILE A 273 26.14 -17.58 5.93
C ILE A 273 25.83 -16.10 5.75
N ASN A 274 26.81 -15.31 5.33
CA ASN A 274 26.66 -13.87 5.10
C ASN A 274 25.64 -13.58 3.99
N PHE A 275 25.64 -14.37 2.92
CA PHE A 275 24.66 -14.28 1.84
C PHE A 275 23.23 -14.53 2.32
N VAL A 276 23.03 -15.51 3.21
CA VAL A 276 21.69 -15.81 3.72
C VAL A 276 21.18 -14.72 4.67
N ASN A 277 22.09 -14.01 5.35
CA ASN A 277 21.76 -12.97 6.32
C ASN A 277 21.72 -11.54 5.72
N CYS A 278 21.79 -11.38 4.40
CA CYS A 278 21.97 -10.07 3.74
C CYS A 278 20.69 -9.21 3.57
N ASN A 279 19.64 -9.41 4.38
CA ASN A 279 18.35 -8.70 4.24
C ASN A 279 17.74 -8.81 2.83
N GLN A 280 17.89 -9.99 2.22
CA GLN A 280 17.28 -10.38 0.94
C GLN A 280 17.62 -9.45 -0.25
N LEU A 281 18.77 -8.76 -0.21
CA LEU A 281 19.21 -7.87 -1.28
C LEU A 281 20.74 -7.83 -1.36
N THR A 282 21.29 -8.06 -2.56
CA THR A 282 22.73 -7.97 -2.84
C THR A 282 23.02 -6.85 -3.84
N GLU A 283 24.27 -6.36 -3.86
CA GLU A 283 24.72 -5.39 -4.86
C GLU A 283 24.61 -5.95 -6.28
N GLU A 284 24.96 -7.24 -6.46
CA GLU A 284 24.78 -7.93 -7.73
C GLU A 284 23.30 -7.96 -8.15
N GLY A 285 22.40 -8.29 -7.22
CA GLY A 285 20.96 -8.29 -7.50
C GLY A 285 20.45 -6.91 -7.91
N LEU A 286 20.87 -5.83 -7.23
CA LEU A 286 20.53 -4.46 -7.62
C LEU A 286 21.04 -4.10 -9.03
N SER A 287 22.30 -4.42 -9.31
CA SER A 287 22.92 -4.21 -10.61
C SER A 287 22.17 -4.95 -11.73
N LEU A 288 21.81 -6.21 -11.49
CA LEU A 288 21.04 -7.02 -12.43
C LEU A 288 19.63 -6.47 -12.66
N ILE A 289 18.91 -6.05 -11.61
CA ILE A 289 17.60 -5.41 -11.77
C ILE A 289 17.75 -4.14 -12.62
N LEU A 290 18.70 -3.26 -12.27
CA LEU A 290 18.90 -2.01 -13.00
C LEU A 290 19.24 -2.23 -14.49
N LYS A 291 20.01 -3.28 -14.79
CA LYS A 291 20.40 -3.63 -16.16
C LYS A 291 19.27 -4.24 -16.99
N ASN A 292 18.43 -5.07 -16.37
CA ASN A 292 17.42 -5.86 -17.09
C ASN A 292 16.01 -5.23 -17.07
N LEU A 293 15.78 -4.24 -16.21
CA LEU A 293 14.52 -3.49 -16.20
C LEU A 293 14.53 -2.38 -17.26
N GLU A 294 13.45 -2.29 -18.02
CA GLU A 294 13.27 -1.21 -19.01
C GLU A 294 12.99 0.13 -18.32
N GLU A 295 13.31 1.23 -18.98
CA GLU A 295 13.01 2.56 -18.46
C GLU A 295 11.50 2.76 -18.33
N ASP A 296 11.06 3.32 -17.20
CA ASP A 296 9.65 3.52 -16.83
C ASP A 296 8.81 2.23 -16.71
N GLU A 297 9.46 1.05 -16.71
CA GLU A 297 8.78 -0.21 -16.48
C GLU A 297 8.40 -0.39 -15.00
N LEU A 298 7.09 -0.54 -14.75
CA LEU A 298 6.53 -0.79 -13.42
C LEU A 298 6.45 -2.29 -13.13
N VAL A 299 7.05 -2.69 -12.01
CA VAL A 299 7.14 -4.08 -11.55
C VAL A 299 6.79 -4.21 -10.08
N VAL A 300 6.61 -5.44 -9.61
CA VAL A 300 6.51 -5.74 -8.17
C VAL A 300 7.85 -6.29 -7.70
N PHE A 301 8.42 -5.67 -6.68
CA PHE A 301 9.69 -6.02 -6.06
C PHE A 301 9.48 -6.72 -4.72
N PHE A 302 10.14 -7.86 -4.52
CA PHE A 302 10.14 -8.61 -3.27
C PHE A 302 11.45 -8.43 -2.50
N ARG A 303 11.36 -7.99 -1.25
CA ARG A 303 12.48 -7.85 -0.32
C ARG A 303 11.98 -7.89 1.12
N ASN A 304 12.71 -8.54 2.02
CA ASN A 304 12.41 -8.65 3.46
C ASN A 304 10.98 -9.10 3.75
N ASN A 305 10.52 -10.14 3.04
CA ASN A 305 9.14 -10.66 3.14
C ASN A 305 8.04 -9.62 2.82
N HIS A 306 8.40 -8.58 2.08
CA HIS A 306 7.53 -7.49 1.68
C HIS A 306 7.52 -7.33 0.16
N PHE A 307 6.38 -6.90 -0.37
CA PHE A 307 6.18 -6.59 -1.77
C PHE A 307 5.96 -5.10 -1.93
N ALA A 308 6.68 -4.48 -2.86
CA ALA A 308 6.52 -3.07 -3.18
C ALA A 308 6.44 -2.85 -4.70
N THR A 309 5.82 -1.75 -5.10
CA THR A 309 5.86 -1.31 -6.51
C THR A 309 7.21 -0.65 -6.78
N MET A 310 7.88 -1.04 -7.86
CA MET A 310 9.18 -0.50 -8.27
C MET A 310 9.13 -0.03 -9.72
N THR A 311 9.94 0.97 -10.06
CA THR A 311 10.21 1.39 -11.44
C THR A 311 11.67 1.76 -11.60
N LYS A 312 12.17 1.68 -12.84
CA LYS A 312 13.40 2.35 -13.26
C LYS A 312 13.03 3.70 -13.87
N HIS A 313 13.70 4.77 -13.46
CA HIS A 313 13.53 6.10 -14.05
C HIS A 313 14.84 6.88 -14.02
N ASP A 314 15.17 7.56 -15.12
CA ASP A 314 16.45 8.24 -15.34
C ASP A 314 17.68 7.38 -15.00
N GLY A 315 17.60 6.06 -15.24
CA GLY A 315 18.69 5.13 -14.92
C GLY A 315 18.87 4.82 -13.44
N PHE A 316 17.86 5.10 -12.59
CA PHE A 316 17.86 4.73 -11.17
C PHE A 316 16.62 3.93 -10.80
N LEU A 317 16.75 3.07 -9.79
CA LEU A 317 15.63 2.29 -9.25
C LEU A 317 14.90 3.09 -8.17
N HIS A 318 13.56 3.03 -8.23
CA HIS A 318 12.69 3.73 -7.31
C HIS A 318 11.61 2.79 -6.78
N ILE A 319 11.35 2.85 -5.48
CA ILE A 319 10.26 2.14 -4.81
C ILE A 319 9.14 3.14 -4.50
N LEU A 320 7.90 2.74 -4.76
CA LEU A 320 6.74 3.56 -4.42
C LEU A 320 6.59 3.65 -2.89
N VAL A 321 6.49 4.87 -2.36
CA VAL A 321 6.23 5.12 -0.94
C VAL A 321 4.74 4.90 -0.69
N SER A 322 4.39 3.68 -0.31
CA SER A 322 3.02 3.29 0.03
C SER A 322 2.73 3.28 1.53
N ASP A 323 3.68 3.59 2.41
CA ASP A 323 3.42 3.59 3.85
C ASP A 323 2.39 4.66 4.25
N VAL A 324 1.41 4.27 5.09
CA VAL A 324 0.30 5.12 5.52
C VAL A 324 0.75 6.38 6.29
N GLY A 325 1.93 6.36 6.91
CA GLY A 325 2.53 7.52 7.57
C GLY A 325 2.80 8.69 6.61
N TYR A 326 2.94 8.42 5.31
CA TYR A 326 3.13 9.44 4.27
C TYR A 326 1.83 9.87 3.58
N GLU A 327 0.65 9.51 4.12
CA GLU A 327 -0.65 9.85 3.53
C GLU A 327 -0.78 11.34 3.20
N ARG A 328 -0.38 12.21 4.13
CA ARG A 328 -0.53 13.66 4.00
C ARG A 328 0.59 14.32 3.20
N GLU A 329 1.68 13.60 2.94
CA GLU A 329 2.88 14.12 2.27
C GLU A 329 2.74 14.03 0.74
N LYS A 330 2.14 15.06 0.12
CA LYS A 330 1.88 15.09 -1.33
C LYS A 330 3.14 15.05 -2.20
N SER A 331 4.28 15.52 -1.68
CA SER A 331 5.55 15.57 -2.39
C SER A 331 6.41 14.31 -2.23
N ILE A 332 5.95 13.32 -1.46
CA ILE A 332 6.68 12.07 -1.22
C ILE A 332 5.91 10.93 -1.86
N ILE A 333 6.41 10.48 -3.01
CA ILE A 333 5.79 9.44 -3.85
C ILE A 333 6.78 8.29 -4.09
N TRP A 334 8.03 8.59 -4.39
CA TRP A 334 9.06 7.58 -4.69
C TRP A 334 10.21 7.68 -3.67
N ASP A 335 10.79 6.54 -3.32
CA ASP A 335 12.07 6.43 -2.62
C ASP A 335 13.11 5.86 -3.59
N ARG A 336 14.20 6.58 -3.83
CA ARG A 336 15.29 6.11 -4.69
C ARG A 336 16.16 5.12 -3.91
N ILE A 337 16.41 3.97 -4.51
CA ILE A 337 17.40 3.02 -3.99
C ILE A 337 18.80 3.50 -4.39
N ILE A 338 19.61 3.89 -3.41
CA ILE A 338 21.01 4.29 -3.62
C ILE A 338 21.95 3.10 -3.42
N SER A 339 21.69 2.29 -2.38
CA SER A 339 22.50 1.14 -2.02
C SER A 339 21.64 0.07 -1.35
N LYS A 340 22.21 -1.13 -1.13
CA LYS A 340 21.52 -2.17 -0.36
C LYS A 340 21.22 -1.74 1.09
N ASP A 341 22.00 -0.83 1.65
CA ASP A 341 21.99 -0.49 3.09
C ASP A 341 20.94 0.59 3.45
N GLY A 342 20.20 1.12 2.48
CA GLY A 342 18.96 1.86 2.73
C GLY A 342 19.12 3.35 3.01
N GLU A 343 19.93 4.05 2.21
CA GLU A 343 19.82 5.51 2.14
C GLU A 343 18.57 5.90 1.36
N SER A 344 17.57 6.46 2.06
CA SER A 344 16.33 6.92 1.43
C SER A 344 16.47 8.32 0.86
N THR A 345 16.08 8.48 -0.41
CA THR A 345 15.90 9.79 -1.05
C THR A 345 14.49 9.88 -1.58
N PHE A 346 13.65 10.63 -0.86
CA PHE A 346 12.26 10.82 -1.21
C PHE A 346 12.08 11.83 -2.35
N LEU A 347 11.28 11.44 -3.33
CA LEU A 347 11.01 12.18 -4.55
C LEU A 347 9.49 12.33 -4.78
N SER A 348 9.11 13.39 -5.48
CA SER A 348 7.76 13.61 -6.00
C SER A 348 7.41 12.62 -7.11
N GLY A 349 6.16 12.59 -7.56
CA GLY A 349 5.76 11.71 -8.68
C GLY A 349 6.30 12.13 -10.05
N ASN A 350 7.06 13.23 -10.12
CA ASN A 350 7.89 13.59 -11.28
C ASN A 350 9.38 13.29 -11.04
N PHE A 351 9.70 12.43 -10.06
CA PHE A 351 11.05 12.01 -9.68
C PHE A 351 11.99 13.16 -9.28
N LYS A 352 11.42 14.26 -8.74
CA LYS A 352 12.18 15.40 -8.23
C LYS A 352 12.23 15.38 -6.71
N SER A 353 13.42 15.64 -6.16
CA SER A 353 13.55 15.84 -4.71
C SER A 353 13.00 17.21 -4.31
N ARG A 354 12.67 17.41 -3.04
CA ARG A 354 12.33 18.76 -2.52
C ARG A 354 13.45 19.78 -2.80
N LYS A 355 14.71 19.33 -2.73
CA LYS A 355 15.86 20.17 -3.07
C LYS A 355 15.82 20.56 -4.54
N THR A 356 15.56 19.62 -5.45
CA THR A 356 15.44 19.90 -6.90
C THR A 356 14.31 20.86 -7.20
N ASP A 357 13.13 20.71 -6.58
CA ASP A 357 12.00 21.62 -6.77
C ASP A 357 12.30 23.03 -6.23
N ALA A 358 12.91 23.13 -5.05
CA ALA A 358 13.37 24.40 -4.50
C ALA A 358 14.45 25.06 -5.38
N MET A 359 15.36 24.27 -5.97
CA MET A 359 16.37 24.76 -6.90
C MET A 359 15.77 25.35 -8.17
N VAL A 360 14.66 24.80 -8.67
CA VAL A 360 13.93 25.39 -9.83
C VAL A 360 13.34 26.76 -9.46
N GLU A 361 12.83 26.92 -8.25
CA GLU A 361 12.32 28.20 -7.74
C GLU A 361 13.45 29.23 -7.54
N VAL A 362 14.58 28.79 -6.98
CA VAL A 362 15.81 29.59 -6.85
C VAL A 362 16.29 30.05 -8.23
N ARG A 363 16.42 29.14 -9.19
CA ARG A 363 16.81 29.48 -10.58
C ARG A 363 15.88 30.52 -11.19
N SER A 364 14.56 30.32 -11.06
CA SER A 364 13.56 31.25 -11.61
C SER A 364 13.68 32.64 -10.98
N THR A 365 13.94 32.69 -9.67
CA THR A 365 14.13 33.94 -8.92
C THR A 365 15.43 34.65 -9.31
N LEU A 366 16.54 33.91 -9.42
CA LEU A 366 17.83 34.47 -9.86
C LEU A 366 17.78 34.96 -11.30
N GLN A 367 17.06 34.26 -12.18
CA GLN A 367 16.79 34.72 -13.55
C GLN A 367 15.99 36.04 -13.53
N ALA A 368 14.96 36.13 -12.69
CA ALA A 368 14.17 37.34 -12.52
C ALA A 368 14.99 38.51 -11.93
N PHE A 369 15.97 38.22 -11.07
CA PHE A 369 16.94 39.21 -10.59
C PHE A 369 17.90 39.67 -11.68
N GLY A 370 18.06 38.93 -12.78
CA GLY A 370 18.91 39.30 -13.91
C GLY A 370 20.30 38.67 -13.91
N PHE A 371 20.49 37.57 -13.17
CA PHE A 371 21.72 36.79 -13.26
C PHE A 371 21.78 35.99 -14.57
N LYS A 372 22.98 35.81 -15.13
CA LYS A 372 23.13 35.06 -16.38
C LYS A 372 22.93 33.57 -16.17
N PRO A 373 22.43 32.82 -17.17
CA PRO A 373 22.25 31.37 -17.05
C PRO A 373 23.49 30.62 -16.57
N SER A 374 24.69 31.00 -17.02
CA SER A 374 25.96 30.40 -16.60
C SER A 374 26.34 30.68 -15.15
N GLU A 375 25.99 31.86 -14.62
CA GLU A 375 26.24 32.24 -13.21
C GLU A 375 25.29 31.47 -12.30
N ILE A 376 24.05 31.30 -12.73
CA ILE A 376 23.03 30.52 -12.03
C ILE A 376 23.44 29.05 -11.97
N GLU A 377 23.85 28.45 -13.08
CA GLU A 377 24.34 27.07 -13.14
C GLU A 377 25.50 26.83 -12.15
N GLU A 378 26.46 27.76 -12.06
CA GLU A 378 27.56 27.66 -11.09
C GLU A 378 27.07 27.73 -9.63
N ALA A 379 26.05 28.55 -9.34
CA ALA A 379 25.44 28.61 -8.01
C ALA A 379 24.63 27.35 -7.68
N GLU A 380 23.97 26.74 -8.68
CA GLU A 380 23.27 25.48 -8.50
C GLU A 380 24.22 24.34 -8.15
N ASP A 381 25.34 24.24 -8.86
CA ASP A 381 26.39 23.25 -8.59
C ASP A 381 26.95 23.41 -7.17
N TYR A 382 27.19 24.64 -6.72
CA TYR A 382 27.61 24.91 -5.35
C TYR A 382 26.58 24.38 -4.34
N ILE A 383 25.30 24.68 -4.54
CA ILE A 383 24.23 24.33 -3.61
C ILE A 383 23.93 22.82 -3.61
N ILE A 384 24.02 22.15 -4.75
CA ILE A 384 23.84 20.70 -4.86
C ILE A 384 24.82 19.97 -3.92
N ASN A 385 26.03 20.51 -3.75
CA ASN A 385 27.07 19.97 -2.88
C ASN A 385 26.93 20.34 -1.38
N LEU A 386 25.91 21.12 -1.00
CA LEU A 386 25.64 21.48 0.40
C LEU A 386 24.64 20.50 1.05
N ASP A 387 24.94 20.07 2.29
CA ASP A 387 24.09 19.14 3.05
C ASP A 387 22.94 19.85 3.78
N LYS A 388 21.70 19.40 3.51
CA LYS A 388 20.41 19.74 4.18
C LYS A 388 20.07 21.24 4.32
N PHE A 389 19.14 21.73 3.50
CA PHE A 389 18.61 23.10 3.55
C PHE A 389 17.12 23.16 3.21
N THR A 390 16.42 24.22 3.64
CA THR A 390 15.06 24.57 3.20
C THR A 390 15.10 25.50 1.98
N SER A 391 13.97 25.69 1.27
CA SER A 391 13.91 26.54 0.07
C SER A 391 14.40 27.97 0.29
N ASP A 392 14.03 28.55 1.44
CA ASP A 392 14.41 29.91 1.81
C ASP A 392 15.92 30.03 2.06
N ASP A 393 16.52 28.99 2.68
CA ASP A 393 17.97 28.93 2.90
C ASP A 393 18.74 28.78 1.58
N LEU A 394 18.19 28.02 0.60
CA LEU A 394 18.84 27.76 -0.69
C LEU A 394 18.99 29.05 -1.52
N LEU A 395 17.97 29.92 -1.55
CA LEU A 395 18.06 31.20 -2.27
C LEU A 395 19.07 32.15 -1.62
N GLU A 396 19.08 32.22 -0.28
CA GLU A 396 20.04 33.03 0.46
C GLU A 396 21.47 32.57 0.18
N GLU A 397 21.70 31.24 0.23
CA GLU A 397 23.00 30.64 0.01
C GLU A 397 23.46 30.78 -1.46
N ALA A 398 22.55 30.67 -2.43
CA ALA A 398 22.81 30.99 -3.83
C ALA A 398 23.27 32.43 -4.00
N THR A 399 22.55 33.37 -3.37
CA THR A 399 22.83 34.80 -3.47
C THR A 399 24.17 35.15 -2.80
N LYS A 400 24.48 34.53 -1.65
CA LYS A 400 25.79 34.65 -0.99
C LYS A 400 26.92 34.14 -1.88
N TYR A 401 26.75 32.98 -2.51
CA TYR A 401 27.73 32.42 -3.43
C TYR A 401 27.99 33.36 -4.62
N LEU A 402 26.94 33.80 -5.31
CA LEU A 402 27.03 34.73 -6.44
C LEU A 402 27.71 36.06 -6.04
N THR A 403 27.36 36.59 -4.86
CA THR A 403 27.98 37.81 -4.31
C THR A 403 29.46 37.59 -4.00
N SER A 404 29.84 36.43 -3.45
CA SER A 404 31.24 36.08 -3.17
C SER A 404 32.10 36.00 -4.44
N LYS A 405 31.47 35.67 -5.58
CA LYS A 405 32.10 35.66 -6.92
C LYS A 405 32.10 37.04 -7.60
N ASN A 406 31.57 38.06 -6.95
CA ASN A 406 31.35 39.40 -7.50
C ASN A 406 30.47 39.40 -8.77
N TYR A 407 29.55 38.44 -8.91
CA TYR A 407 28.55 38.48 -9.96
C TYR A 407 27.49 39.53 -9.65
N ILE A 408 27.15 40.34 -10.65
CA ILE A 408 26.23 41.46 -10.50
C ILE A 408 25.02 41.19 -11.40
N PRO A 409 23.80 41.14 -10.84
CA PRO A 409 22.60 40.97 -11.64
C PRO A 409 22.46 42.14 -12.62
N GLN A 410 22.21 41.83 -13.89
CA GLN A 410 21.91 42.83 -14.90
C GLN A 410 20.41 42.92 -15.07
N PRO A 411 19.78 44.07 -14.79
CA PRO A 411 18.33 44.21 -14.97
C PRO A 411 17.97 43.86 -16.42
N LEU A 412 16.95 43.01 -16.57
CA LEU A 412 16.39 42.59 -17.86
C LEU A 412 15.91 43.77 -18.70
#